data_AF-A0A0F7PF70-F1
#
_entry.id   AF-A0A0F7PF70-F1
#
_cell.length_a   1.000
_cell.length_b   1.000
_cell.length_c   1.000
_cell.angle_alpha   90.00
_cell.angle_beta   90.00
_cell.angle_gamma   90.00
#
_symmetry.space_group_name_H-M   'P 1'
#
loop_
_entity.id
_entity.type
_entity.pdbx_description
1 polymer ?
#
loop_
_entity_poly.entity_id
_entity_poly.type
_entity_poly.pdbx_seq_one_letter_code
_entity_poly.pdbx_strand_id
1 'polypeptide(L)'
;MPAFFTSSLAKTCRSENCEIVMKAIKPTEETSAVFSLGMTLLIVALMWSVSSWGYYALVDALALERGYDQAPMRVSGYYLMWSVVAAAAFWSVLSSRLTLSLVTGHIRMLLPALSIFGTYVAVILPLLPEVSVELAPPNPPEFMFASAWYYLPKSTDILFQQVLISAMVFSAARTKISLPAISLGMAVLFGGFHLLLALEGFTALYVIRFTIAASIFGLFVPYLYLRTRHGFRWAYGLHWSFYAVDATITHLMLGAPSWL
;
A
#
# COMPACT_ATOMS: atom_id res chain seq x y z
N MET A 1 9.23 -30.58 -8.89
CA MET A 1 8.41 -30.81 -10.10
C MET A 1 9.28 -31.52 -11.14
N PRO A 2 8.89 -32.69 -11.64
CA PRO A 2 9.77 -33.51 -12.47
C PRO A 2 9.75 -33.05 -13.93
N ALA A 3 10.94 -33.03 -14.53
CA ALA A 3 11.19 -32.83 -15.94
C ALA A 3 10.76 -34.08 -16.72
N PHE A 4 9.53 -34.10 -17.21
CA PHE A 4 9.05 -35.05 -18.22
C PHE A 4 8.39 -34.22 -19.32
N PHE A 5 8.66 -34.55 -20.59
CA PHE A 5 8.26 -33.85 -21.83
C PHE A 5 9.24 -32.80 -22.41
N THR A 6 10.41 -33.23 -22.89
CA THR A 6 11.06 -32.51 -24.03
C THR A 6 11.79 -33.40 -25.05
N SER A 7 11.87 -34.73 -24.90
CA SER A 7 12.82 -35.52 -25.72
C SER A 7 12.36 -35.94 -27.13
N SER A 8 11.08 -35.74 -27.51
CA SER A 8 10.55 -36.30 -28.77
C SER A 8 10.47 -35.32 -29.95
N LEU A 9 10.63 -34.00 -29.75
CA LEU A 9 10.60 -33.01 -30.84
C LEU A 9 12.00 -32.66 -31.40
N ALA A 10 13.07 -33.17 -30.79
CA ALA A 10 14.44 -32.81 -31.15
C ALA A 10 15.04 -33.58 -32.35
N LYS A 11 14.33 -34.57 -32.92
CA LYS A 11 14.93 -35.47 -33.94
C LYS A 11 14.66 -35.12 -35.41
N THR A 12 13.82 -34.13 -35.71
CA THR A 12 13.40 -33.88 -37.11
C THR A 12 13.76 -32.52 -37.71
N CYS A 13 14.48 -31.66 -36.97
CA CYS A 13 14.93 -30.36 -37.48
C CYS A 13 16.46 -30.31 -37.60
N ARG A 14 16.99 -30.81 -38.72
CA ARG A 14 18.43 -30.82 -39.04
C ARG A 14 18.75 -29.95 -40.27
N SER A 15 17.98 -28.88 -40.48
CA SER A 15 18.24 -27.88 -41.51
C SER A 15 18.48 -26.52 -40.88
N GLU A 16 19.42 -25.74 -41.44
CA GLU A 16 19.78 -24.37 -41.00
C GLU A 16 18.57 -23.45 -40.90
N ASN A 17 17.49 -23.76 -41.62
CA ASN A 17 16.23 -23.02 -41.58
C ASN A 17 15.44 -23.15 -40.26
N CYS A 18 15.70 -24.18 -39.45
CA CYS A 18 14.98 -24.37 -38.18
C CYS A 18 15.51 -23.49 -37.04
N GLU A 19 16.79 -23.09 -37.11
CA GLU A 19 17.38 -22.18 -36.13
C GLU A 19 16.80 -20.75 -36.25
N ILE A 20 16.48 -20.34 -37.49
CA ILE A 20 15.84 -19.05 -37.78
C ILE A 20 14.42 -19.01 -37.21
N VAL A 21 13.64 -20.09 -37.41
CA VAL A 21 12.25 -20.17 -36.91
C VAL A 21 12.21 -20.25 -35.38
N MET A 22 13.14 -20.97 -34.75
CA MET A 22 13.20 -21.04 -33.28
C MET A 22 13.71 -19.74 -32.61
N LYS A 23 14.56 -18.95 -33.28
CA LYS A 23 14.91 -17.60 -32.81
C LYS A 23 13.73 -16.62 -32.96
N ALA A 24 12.84 -16.84 -33.93
CA ALA A 24 11.69 -15.96 -34.17
C ALA A 24 10.53 -16.11 -33.16
N ILE A 25 10.48 -17.20 -32.38
CA ILE A 25 9.34 -17.49 -31.47
C ILE A 25 9.68 -17.19 -29.99
N LYS A 26 10.93 -16.89 -29.64
CA LYS A 26 11.23 -16.48 -28.26
C LYS A 26 10.65 -15.09 -28.02
N PRO A 27 9.71 -14.92 -27.06
CA PRO A 27 9.24 -13.59 -26.69
C PRO A 27 10.47 -12.76 -26.34
N THR A 28 10.52 -11.53 -26.86
CA THR A 28 11.58 -10.60 -26.52
C THR A 28 11.52 -10.34 -25.01
N GLU A 29 12.66 -10.04 -24.39
CA GLU A 29 12.72 -9.73 -22.94
C GLU A 29 11.69 -8.64 -22.56
N GLU A 30 11.42 -7.71 -23.48
CA GLU A 30 10.43 -6.66 -23.33
C GLU A 30 8.99 -7.18 -23.20
N THR A 31 8.55 -8.10 -24.07
CA THR A 31 7.21 -8.71 -23.98
C THR A 31 7.03 -9.46 -22.65
N SER A 32 8.07 -10.16 -22.20
CA SER A 32 8.06 -10.85 -20.90
C SER A 32 7.95 -9.86 -19.73
N ALA A 33 8.60 -8.71 -19.81
CA ALA A 33 8.60 -7.71 -18.75
C ALA A 33 7.23 -7.00 -18.64
N VAL A 34 6.63 -6.63 -19.78
CA VAL A 34 5.29 -6.02 -19.80
C VAL A 34 4.23 -6.98 -19.27
N PHE A 35 4.28 -8.26 -19.67
CA PHE A 35 3.39 -9.30 -19.13
C PHE A 35 3.56 -9.43 -17.60
N SER A 36 4.80 -9.41 -17.11
CA SER A 36 5.09 -9.43 -15.67
C SER A 36 4.52 -8.21 -14.93
N LEU A 37 4.54 -7.01 -15.52
CA LEU A 37 3.94 -5.82 -14.94
C LEU A 37 2.41 -5.95 -14.89
N GLY A 38 1.77 -6.38 -15.98
CA GLY A 38 0.33 -6.63 -16.01
C GLY A 38 -0.11 -7.63 -14.94
N MET A 39 0.62 -8.73 -14.79
CA MET A 39 0.37 -9.70 -13.72
C MET A 39 0.59 -9.13 -12.32
N THR A 40 1.59 -8.26 -12.14
CA THR A 40 1.82 -7.58 -10.85
C THR A 40 0.62 -6.71 -10.48
N LEU A 41 0.12 -5.90 -11.41
CA LEU A 41 -1.05 -5.04 -11.19
C LEU A 41 -2.30 -5.87 -10.86
N LEU A 42 -2.52 -6.98 -11.58
CA LEU A 42 -3.64 -7.87 -11.32
C LEU A 42 -3.56 -8.50 -9.91
N ILE A 43 -2.40 -9.03 -9.52
CA ILE A 43 -2.22 -9.64 -8.19
C ILE A 43 -2.39 -8.59 -7.10
N VAL A 44 -1.84 -7.38 -7.28
CA VAL A 44 -2.02 -6.27 -6.34
C VAL A 44 -3.51 -5.93 -6.18
N ALA A 45 -4.24 -5.79 -7.29
CA ALA A 45 -5.68 -5.54 -7.25
C ALA A 45 -6.44 -6.65 -6.51
N LEU A 46 -6.14 -7.91 -6.80
CA LEU A 46 -6.76 -9.05 -6.12
C LEU A 46 -6.44 -9.08 -4.62
N MET A 47 -5.18 -8.90 -4.23
CA MET A 47 -4.79 -8.87 -2.82
C MET A 47 -5.47 -7.72 -2.08
N TRP A 48 -5.54 -6.54 -2.70
CA TRP A 48 -6.25 -5.41 -2.13
C TRP A 48 -7.74 -5.70 -1.95
N SER A 49 -8.42 -6.17 -3.00
CA SER A 49 -9.86 -6.45 -2.95
C SER A 49 -10.20 -7.54 -1.94
N VAL A 50 -9.45 -8.65 -1.94
CA VAL A 50 -9.69 -9.76 -1.00
C VAL A 50 -9.38 -9.36 0.44
N SER A 51 -8.30 -8.60 0.68
CA SER A 51 -7.99 -8.12 2.03
C SER A 51 -9.02 -7.09 2.53
N SER A 52 -9.53 -6.22 1.66
CA SER A 52 -10.57 -5.25 2.01
C SER A 52 -11.89 -5.95 2.32
N TRP A 53 -12.31 -6.88 1.45
CA TRP A 53 -13.51 -7.69 1.68
C TRP A 53 -13.40 -8.51 2.96
N GLY A 54 -12.25 -9.16 3.19
CA GLY A 54 -12.00 -9.94 4.40
C GLY A 54 -11.98 -9.09 5.68
N TYR A 55 -11.58 -7.82 5.61
CA TYR A 55 -11.69 -6.89 6.74
C TYR A 55 -13.15 -6.66 7.10
N TYR A 56 -14.00 -6.31 6.14
CA TYR A 56 -15.42 -6.09 6.40
C TYR A 56 -16.13 -7.36 6.87
N ALA A 57 -15.79 -8.53 6.32
CA ALA A 57 -16.30 -9.81 6.81
C ALA A 57 -15.86 -10.10 8.25
N LEU A 58 -14.64 -9.73 8.64
CA LEU A 58 -14.15 -9.86 10.01
C LEU A 58 -14.88 -8.92 10.98
N VAL A 59 -15.12 -7.68 10.57
CA VAL A 59 -15.87 -6.68 11.35
C VAL A 59 -17.30 -7.16 11.60
N ASP A 60 -17.99 -7.61 10.55
CA ASP A 60 -19.36 -8.14 10.63
C ASP A 60 -19.44 -9.41 11.50
N ALA A 61 -18.54 -10.38 11.29
CA ALA A 61 -18.50 -11.63 12.07
C ALA A 61 -18.25 -11.42 13.57
N LEU A 62 -17.61 -10.29 13.94
CA LEU A 62 -17.34 -9.92 15.33
C LEU A 62 -18.36 -8.91 15.88
N ALA A 63 -19.38 -8.53 15.08
CA ALA A 63 -20.37 -7.51 15.41
C ALA A 63 -19.73 -6.19 15.88
N LEU A 64 -18.66 -5.77 15.20
CA LEU A 64 -17.95 -4.52 15.49
C LEU A 64 -18.58 -3.37 14.69
N GLU A 65 -18.74 -2.22 15.33
CA GLU A 65 -19.12 -0.98 14.65
C GLU A 65 -17.89 -0.30 14.02
N ARG A 66 -16.73 -0.43 14.68
CA ARG A 66 -15.46 0.23 14.33
C ARG A 66 -14.30 -0.73 14.55
N GLY A 67 -13.88 -1.42 13.50
CA GLY A 67 -12.93 -2.52 13.58
C GLY A 67 -11.57 -2.11 14.16
N TYR A 68 -11.03 -0.97 13.73
CA TYR A 68 -9.69 -0.52 14.09
C TYR A 68 -9.61 -0.12 15.57
N ASP A 69 -10.65 0.53 16.10
CA ASP A 69 -10.67 0.95 17.50
C ASP A 69 -11.14 -0.14 18.47
N GLN A 70 -12.14 -0.96 18.09
CA GLN A 70 -12.73 -1.94 19.00
C GLN A 70 -11.94 -3.25 19.09
N ALA A 71 -11.19 -3.62 18.03
CA ALA A 71 -10.40 -4.84 18.00
C ALA A 71 -8.98 -4.63 17.43
N PRO A 72 -8.21 -3.64 17.95
CA PRO A 72 -6.98 -3.16 17.33
C PRO A 72 -5.96 -4.28 17.13
N MET A 73 -5.75 -5.13 18.14
CA MET A 73 -4.78 -6.24 18.06
C MET A 73 -5.16 -7.28 16.99
N ARG A 74 -6.45 -7.57 16.81
CA ARG A 74 -6.93 -8.55 15.82
C ARG A 74 -6.78 -8.00 14.41
N VAL A 75 -7.21 -6.77 14.20
CA VAL A 75 -7.08 -6.09 12.90
C VAL A 75 -5.61 -5.86 12.55
N SER A 76 -4.74 -5.60 13.54
CA SER A 76 -3.29 -5.56 13.32
C SER A 76 -2.72 -6.90 12.87
N GLY A 77 -3.09 -7.98 13.55
CA GLY A 77 -2.68 -9.34 13.15
C GLY A 77 -3.14 -9.67 11.73
N TYR A 78 -4.36 -9.27 11.37
CA TYR A 78 -4.93 -9.44 10.04
C TYR A 78 -4.08 -8.75 8.95
N TYR A 79 -3.76 -7.47 9.10
CA TYR A 79 -2.97 -6.76 8.09
C TYR A 79 -1.47 -7.13 8.11
N LEU A 80 -0.92 -7.56 9.25
CA LEU A 80 0.43 -8.14 9.31
C LEU A 80 0.51 -9.44 8.52
N MET A 81 -0.48 -10.33 8.67
CA MET A 81 -0.59 -11.54 7.85
C MET A 81 -0.62 -11.18 6.37
N TRP A 82 -1.47 -10.24 5.95
CA TRP A 82 -1.53 -9.79 4.55
C TRP A 82 -0.21 -9.16 4.06
N SER A 83 0.50 -8.42 4.91
CA SER A 83 1.83 -7.89 4.61
C SER A 83 2.82 -9.02 4.30
N VAL A 84 2.82 -10.09 5.10
CA VAL A 84 3.68 -11.26 4.88
C VAL A 84 3.30 -12.00 3.59
N VAL A 85 2.00 -12.22 3.35
CA VAL A 85 1.50 -12.85 2.11
C VAL A 85 1.90 -12.05 0.88
N ALA A 86 1.74 -10.73 0.91
CA ALA A 86 2.15 -9.85 -0.19
C ALA A 86 3.67 -9.88 -0.40
N ALA A 87 4.45 -9.80 0.69
CA ALA A 87 5.91 -9.84 0.60
C ALA A 87 6.42 -11.17 0.02
N ALA A 88 5.78 -12.29 0.39
CA ALA A 88 6.08 -13.61 -0.17
C ALA A 88 5.71 -13.70 -1.65
N ALA A 89 4.52 -13.24 -2.05
CA ALA A 89 4.07 -13.26 -3.44
C ALA A 89 4.95 -12.42 -4.37
N PHE A 90 5.47 -11.30 -3.88
CA PHE A 90 6.35 -10.41 -4.65
C PHE A 90 7.83 -10.57 -4.29
N TRP A 91 8.22 -11.67 -3.64
CA TRP A 91 9.59 -11.85 -3.14
C TRP A 91 10.66 -11.72 -4.23
N SER A 92 10.40 -12.25 -5.43
CA SER A 92 11.32 -12.14 -6.58
C SER A 92 11.53 -10.70 -7.07
N VAL A 93 10.57 -9.80 -6.81
CA VAL A 93 10.67 -8.37 -7.12
C VAL A 93 11.40 -7.65 -5.99
N LEU A 94 10.99 -7.91 -4.74
CA LEU A 94 11.42 -7.17 -3.56
C LEU A 94 12.83 -7.55 -3.09
N SER A 95 13.18 -8.84 -3.09
CA SER A 95 14.47 -9.35 -2.57
C SER A 95 15.69 -8.70 -3.22
N SER A 96 15.59 -8.32 -4.50
CA SER A 96 16.67 -7.62 -5.21
C SER A 96 17.06 -6.26 -4.60
N ARG A 97 16.20 -5.70 -3.74
CA ARG A 97 16.42 -4.44 -3.03
C ARG A 97 16.70 -4.62 -1.54
N LEU A 98 16.52 -5.82 -1.00
CA LEU A 98 16.71 -6.13 0.41
C LEU A 98 18.14 -6.62 0.65
N THR A 99 19.03 -5.69 1.00
CA THR A 99 20.37 -6.05 1.50
C THR A 99 20.36 -6.07 3.03
N LEU A 100 21.22 -6.90 3.63
CA LEU A 100 21.34 -6.97 5.09
C LEU A 100 21.69 -5.59 5.71
N SER A 101 22.53 -4.81 5.04
CA SER A 101 22.88 -3.45 5.48
C SER A 101 21.69 -2.48 5.42
N LEU A 102 20.81 -2.64 4.44
CA LEU A 102 19.58 -1.86 4.34
C LEU A 102 18.60 -2.25 5.43
N VAL A 103 18.35 -3.55 5.62
CA VAL A 103 17.45 -4.08 6.66
C VAL A 103 17.90 -3.66 8.06
N THR A 104 19.17 -3.82 8.38
CA THR A 104 19.73 -3.37 9.67
C THR A 104 19.62 -1.85 9.84
N GLY A 105 19.84 -1.08 8.76
CA GLY A 105 19.60 0.36 8.75
C GLY A 105 18.13 0.75 8.98
N HIS A 106 17.18 -0.03 8.47
CA HIS A 106 15.75 0.15 8.75
C HIS A 106 15.43 -0.15 10.21
N ILE A 107 15.92 -1.26 10.76
CA ILE A 107 15.70 -1.64 12.17
C ILE A 107 16.23 -0.55 13.11
N ARG A 108 17.45 -0.07 12.90
CA ARG A 108 18.05 0.99 13.74
C ARG A 108 17.23 2.28 13.74
N MET A 109 16.66 2.64 12.58
CA MET A 109 15.90 3.86 12.42
C MET A 109 14.39 3.69 12.68
N LEU A 110 13.94 2.46 12.95
CA LEU A 110 12.57 2.18 13.31
C LEU A 110 12.25 2.74 14.69
N LEU A 111 13.16 2.59 15.66
CA LEU A 111 12.96 3.10 17.02
C LEU A 111 12.63 4.60 17.06
N PRO A 112 13.42 5.53 16.48
CA PRO A 112 13.07 6.95 16.52
C PRO A 112 11.76 7.26 15.77
N ALA A 113 11.46 6.55 14.67
CA ALA A 113 10.19 6.74 13.97
C ALA A 113 9.00 6.29 14.84
N LEU A 114 9.10 5.11 15.47
CA LEU A 114 8.09 4.61 16.40
C LEU A 114 7.97 5.49 17.65
N SER A 115 9.05 6.10 18.12
CA SER A 115 9.01 7.07 19.21
C SER A 115 8.25 8.34 18.81
N ILE A 116 8.44 8.84 17.59
CA ILE A 116 7.67 10.00 17.07
C ILE A 116 6.19 9.63 16.93
N PHE A 117 5.88 8.49 16.31
CA PHE A 117 4.49 8.02 16.16
C PHE A 117 3.83 7.79 17.51
N GLY A 118 4.54 7.12 18.43
CA GLY A 118 4.13 6.89 19.80
C GLY A 118 3.87 8.18 20.56
N THR A 119 4.76 9.18 20.43
CA THR A 119 4.56 10.50 21.05
C THR A 119 3.33 11.19 20.50
N TYR A 120 3.10 11.13 19.18
CA TYR A 120 1.90 11.70 18.59
C TYR A 120 0.63 11.04 19.16
N VAL A 121 0.52 9.71 19.13
CA VAL A 121 -0.71 9.03 19.55
C VAL A 121 -0.94 9.04 21.07
N ALA A 122 0.13 9.03 21.87
CA ALA A 122 0.02 8.95 23.33
C ALA A 122 -0.02 10.33 24.01
N VAL A 123 0.47 11.37 23.36
CA VAL A 123 0.59 12.72 23.94
C VAL A 123 -0.15 13.76 23.12
N ILE A 124 0.11 13.87 21.81
CA ILE A 124 -0.45 14.95 21.01
C ILE A 124 -1.94 14.74 20.75
N LEU A 125 -2.32 13.56 20.25
CA LEU A 125 -3.70 13.22 19.89
C LEU A 125 -4.68 13.39 21.07
N PRO A 126 -4.40 12.91 22.30
CA PRO A 126 -5.29 13.11 23.44
C PRO A 126 -5.41 14.56 23.93
N LEU A 127 -4.50 15.46 23.53
CA LEU A 127 -4.56 16.89 23.85
C LEU A 127 -5.38 17.70 22.84
N LEU A 128 -5.76 17.10 21.71
CA LEU A 128 -6.61 17.76 20.73
C LEU A 128 -8.08 17.77 21.21
N PRO A 129 -8.89 18.78 20.83
CA PRO A 129 -10.31 18.81 21.17
C PRO A 129 -11.03 17.56 20.69
N GLU A 130 -11.97 17.02 21.46
CA GLU A 130 -12.78 15.89 21.03
C GLU A 130 -13.65 16.28 19.82
N VAL A 131 -13.74 15.40 18.83
CA VAL A 131 -14.58 15.63 17.66
C VAL A 131 -16.06 15.55 18.07
N SER A 132 -16.81 16.62 17.82
CA SER A 132 -18.25 16.69 18.05
C SER A 132 -18.99 15.78 17.08
N VAL A 133 -19.85 14.92 17.62
CA VAL A 133 -20.73 14.05 16.84
C VAL A 133 -21.78 14.87 16.07
N GLU A 134 -22.18 16.02 16.62
CA GLU A 134 -23.15 16.94 16.04
C GLU A 134 -22.59 17.70 14.82
N LEU A 135 -21.29 18.00 14.83
CA LEU A 135 -20.59 18.64 13.71
C LEU A 135 -20.09 17.65 12.66
N ALA A 136 -20.00 16.36 13.02
CA ALA A 136 -19.59 15.31 12.11
C ALA A 136 -20.61 15.12 10.98
N PRO A 137 -20.15 14.78 9.75
CA PRO A 137 -21.08 14.50 8.66
C PRO A 137 -21.88 13.21 8.92
N PRO A 138 -23.04 13.04 8.25
CA PRO A 138 -23.74 11.75 8.25
C PRO A 138 -22.80 10.65 7.76
N ASN A 139 -22.73 9.53 8.50
CA ASN A 139 -21.80 8.41 8.26
C ASN A 139 -20.33 8.84 8.28
N PRO A 140 -19.84 9.32 9.44
CA PRO A 140 -18.46 9.77 9.54
C PRO A 140 -17.51 8.58 9.36
N PRO A 141 -16.41 8.76 8.62
CA PRO A 141 -15.39 7.73 8.48
C PRO A 141 -14.78 7.40 9.85
N GLU A 142 -14.46 6.12 10.10
CA GLU A 142 -13.95 5.64 11.39
C GLU A 142 -12.75 6.47 11.91
N PHE A 143 -11.85 6.87 11.00
CA PHE A 143 -10.65 7.64 11.37
C PHE A 143 -10.99 9.01 12.03
N MET A 144 -12.19 9.56 11.78
CA MET A 144 -12.61 10.85 12.34
C MET A 144 -12.69 10.81 13.87
N PHE A 145 -12.94 9.63 14.44
CA PHE A 145 -12.99 9.40 15.89
C PHE A 145 -11.86 8.49 16.36
N ALA A 146 -10.74 8.48 15.62
CA ALA A 146 -9.62 7.61 15.90
C ALA A 146 -9.06 7.83 17.31
N SER A 147 -9.03 6.77 18.11
CA SER A 147 -8.28 6.77 19.36
C SER A 147 -6.79 6.48 19.10
N ALA A 148 -5.97 6.51 20.15
CA ALA A 148 -4.58 6.03 20.04
C ALA A 148 -4.51 4.56 19.53
N TRP A 149 -5.52 3.75 19.84
CA TRP A 149 -5.57 2.34 19.44
C TRP A 149 -5.81 2.15 17.95
N TYR A 150 -6.57 3.04 17.29
CA TYR A 150 -6.77 3.04 15.84
C TYR A 150 -5.45 2.98 15.05
N TYR A 151 -4.42 3.67 15.55
CA TYR A 151 -3.15 3.79 14.84
C TYR A 151 -2.32 2.50 14.82
N LEU A 152 -2.63 1.52 15.69
CA LEU A 152 -1.95 0.23 15.68
C LEU A 152 -2.32 -0.60 14.44
N PRO A 153 -3.59 -0.94 14.16
CA PRO A 153 -3.98 -1.60 12.92
C PRO A 153 -3.70 -0.74 11.70
N LYS A 154 -3.86 0.59 11.79
CA LYS A 154 -3.51 1.48 10.67
C LYS A 154 -2.04 1.44 10.29
N SER A 155 -1.13 1.30 11.26
CA SER A 155 0.30 1.12 10.98
C SER A 155 0.56 -0.16 10.18
N THR A 156 -0.11 -1.25 10.53
CA THR A 156 0.04 -2.55 9.83
C THR A 156 -0.66 -2.59 8.48
N ASP A 157 -1.79 -1.89 8.35
CA ASP A 157 -2.48 -1.66 7.07
C ASP A 157 -1.57 -0.87 6.13
N ILE A 158 -1.01 0.27 6.58
CA ILE A 158 -0.03 1.04 5.80
C ILE A 158 1.16 0.17 5.40
N LEU A 159 1.66 -0.70 6.28
CA LEU A 159 2.75 -1.62 5.92
C LEU A 159 2.35 -2.53 4.75
N PHE A 160 1.18 -3.16 4.83
CA PHE A 160 0.63 -3.99 3.75
C PHE A 160 0.55 -3.20 2.43
N GLN A 161 -0.02 -2.00 2.48
CA GLN A 161 -0.12 -1.12 1.33
C GLN A 161 1.27 -0.79 0.76
N GLN A 162 2.25 -0.40 1.59
CA GLN A 162 3.60 -0.09 1.11
C GLN A 162 4.30 -1.27 0.42
N VAL A 163 4.04 -2.51 0.87
CA VAL A 163 4.55 -3.71 0.20
C VAL A 163 3.98 -3.81 -1.22
N LEU A 164 2.66 -3.69 -1.39
CA LEU A 164 2.02 -3.71 -2.71
C LEU A 164 2.52 -2.59 -3.62
N ILE A 165 2.64 -1.38 -3.07
CA ILE A 165 3.11 -0.19 -3.80
C ILE A 165 4.54 -0.39 -4.29
N SER A 166 5.43 -0.87 -3.41
CA SER A 166 6.81 -1.14 -3.77
C SER A 166 6.92 -2.19 -4.87
N ALA A 167 6.07 -3.23 -4.85
CA ALA A 167 6.01 -4.25 -5.88
C ALA A 167 5.60 -3.65 -7.25
N MET A 168 4.59 -2.78 -7.29
CA MET A 168 4.19 -2.08 -8.52
C MET A 168 5.32 -1.20 -9.06
N VAL A 169 5.92 -0.35 -8.21
CA VAL A 169 6.99 0.58 -8.61
C VAL A 169 8.21 -0.17 -9.13
N PHE A 170 8.68 -1.20 -8.42
CA PHE A 170 9.85 -1.95 -8.85
C PHE A 170 9.59 -2.80 -10.09
N SER A 171 8.38 -3.34 -10.25
CA SER A 171 8.01 -4.06 -11.47
C SER A 171 7.95 -3.13 -12.67
N ALA A 172 7.36 -1.94 -12.53
CA ALA A 172 7.36 -0.93 -13.58
C ALA A 172 8.77 -0.41 -13.92
N ALA A 173 9.65 -0.30 -12.93
CA ALA A 173 11.05 0.06 -13.19
C ALA A 173 11.81 -1.03 -13.98
N ARG A 174 11.47 -2.31 -13.79
CA ARG A 174 12.08 -3.44 -14.54
C ARG A 174 11.68 -3.44 -16.02
N THR A 175 10.53 -2.87 -16.38
CA THR A 175 10.12 -2.68 -17.79
C THR A 175 10.77 -1.47 -18.45
N LYS A 176 11.73 -0.80 -17.77
CA LYS A 176 12.42 0.41 -18.24
C LYS A 176 11.49 1.61 -18.49
N ILE A 177 10.27 1.60 -17.92
CA ILE A 177 9.41 2.79 -17.91
C ILE A 177 10.14 3.92 -17.17
N SER A 178 10.08 5.13 -17.71
CA SER A 178 10.74 6.29 -17.13
C SER A 178 10.13 6.65 -15.78
N LEU A 179 10.94 7.17 -14.85
CA LEU A 179 10.48 7.58 -13.52
C LEU A 179 9.26 8.53 -13.57
N PRO A 180 9.23 9.58 -14.43
CA PRO A 180 8.05 10.44 -14.54
C PRO A 180 6.78 9.71 -14.95
N ALA A 181 6.88 8.73 -15.86
CA ALA A 181 5.73 7.93 -16.29
C ALA A 181 5.25 7.00 -15.17
N ILE A 182 6.15 6.39 -14.39
CA ILE A 182 5.78 5.62 -13.20
C ILE A 182 5.08 6.53 -12.18
N SER A 183 5.65 7.71 -11.89
CA SER A 183 5.06 8.71 -10.99
C SER A 183 3.66 9.16 -11.41
N LEU A 184 3.47 9.48 -12.69
CA LEU A 184 2.14 9.86 -13.19
C LEU A 184 1.15 8.71 -13.10
N GLY A 185 1.55 7.49 -13.51
CA GLY A 185 0.70 6.31 -13.41
C GLY A 185 0.29 6.01 -11.96
N MET A 186 1.24 6.11 -11.02
CA MET A 186 0.96 5.91 -9.59
C MET A 186 0.08 7.00 -9.00
N ALA A 187 0.26 8.28 -9.40
CA ALA A 187 -0.64 9.37 -9.00
C ALA A 187 -2.08 9.12 -9.47
N VAL A 188 -2.26 8.72 -10.73
CA VAL A 188 -3.58 8.41 -11.29
C VAL A 188 -4.21 7.20 -10.60
N LEU A 189 -3.45 6.11 -10.40
CA LEU A 189 -3.96 4.92 -9.73
C LEU A 189 -4.41 5.22 -8.29
N PHE A 190 -3.62 5.98 -7.53
CA PHE A 190 -3.91 6.26 -6.12
C PHE A 190 -5.05 7.25 -5.96
N GLY A 191 -4.99 8.36 -6.70
CA GLY A 191 -6.08 9.33 -6.73
C GLY A 191 -7.38 8.68 -7.20
N GLY A 192 -7.33 7.95 -8.32
CA GLY A 192 -8.47 7.24 -8.88
C GLY A 192 -9.08 6.24 -7.92
N PHE A 193 -8.25 5.49 -7.17
CA PHE A 193 -8.74 4.57 -6.16
C PHE A 193 -9.48 5.31 -5.02
N HIS A 194 -8.97 6.45 -4.57
CA HIS A 194 -9.60 7.24 -3.51
C HIS A 194 -10.89 7.94 -3.95
N LEU A 195 -11.14 8.10 -5.25
CA LEU A 195 -12.46 8.55 -5.72
C LEU A 195 -13.57 7.54 -5.40
N LEU A 196 -13.24 6.26 -5.21
CA LEU A 196 -14.22 5.24 -4.82
C LEU A 196 -14.81 5.47 -3.44
N LEU A 197 -14.15 6.28 -2.59
CA LEU A 197 -14.70 6.75 -1.31
C LEU A 197 -16.05 7.49 -1.48
N ALA A 198 -16.30 8.10 -2.64
CA ALA A 198 -17.60 8.70 -2.93
C ALA A 198 -18.74 7.67 -2.97
N LEU A 199 -18.43 6.41 -3.31
CA LEU A 199 -19.41 5.32 -3.36
C LEU A 199 -19.74 4.77 -1.96
N GLU A 200 -18.91 5.08 -0.96
CA GLU A 200 -19.13 4.70 0.45
C GLU A 200 -19.96 5.75 1.21
N GLY A 201 -20.44 6.79 0.52
CA GLY A 201 -21.29 7.83 1.10
C GLY A 201 -20.55 8.93 1.85
N PHE A 202 -19.21 9.00 1.74
CA PHE A 202 -18.44 10.08 2.36
C PHE A 202 -18.68 11.44 1.68
N THR A 203 -18.44 12.51 2.45
CA THR A 203 -18.63 13.89 1.95
C THR A 203 -17.67 14.24 0.82
N ALA A 204 -18.09 15.12 -0.09
CA ALA A 204 -17.26 15.57 -1.20
C ALA A 204 -15.93 16.20 -0.74
N LEU A 205 -15.95 16.98 0.34
CA LEU A 205 -14.75 17.59 0.90
C LEU A 205 -13.73 16.53 1.36
N TYR A 206 -14.21 15.48 2.03
CA TYR A 206 -13.38 14.36 2.47
C TYR A 206 -12.75 13.63 1.28
N VAL A 207 -13.57 13.27 0.29
CA VAL A 207 -13.11 12.57 -0.93
C VAL A 207 -12.07 13.40 -1.69
N ILE A 208 -12.30 14.70 -1.87
CA ILE A 208 -11.37 15.60 -2.57
C ILE A 208 -10.03 15.66 -1.81
N ARG A 209 -10.06 15.87 -0.50
CA ARG A 209 -8.84 15.97 0.32
C ARG A 209 -7.99 14.69 0.23
N PHE A 210 -8.62 13.53 0.41
CA PHE A 210 -7.94 12.23 0.31
C PHE A 210 -7.44 11.94 -1.09
N THR A 211 -8.22 12.26 -2.12
CA THR A 211 -7.82 12.07 -3.53
C THR A 211 -6.61 12.91 -3.89
N ILE A 212 -6.57 14.18 -3.48
CA ILE A 212 -5.42 15.08 -3.71
C ILE A 212 -4.19 14.55 -2.97
N ALA A 213 -4.33 14.23 -1.68
CA ALA A 213 -3.22 13.72 -0.88
C ALA A 213 -2.66 12.40 -1.45
N ALA A 214 -3.54 11.47 -1.84
CA ALA A 214 -3.17 10.20 -2.45
C ALA A 214 -2.50 10.38 -3.82
N SER A 215 -2.98 11.32 -4.64
CA SER A 215 -2.37 11.64 -5.94
C SER A 215 -0.96 12.22 -5.78
N ILE A 216 -0.81 13.16 -4.83
CA ILE A 216 0.49 13.74 -4.48
C ILE A 216 1.43 12.64 -3.98
N PHE A 217 0.97 11.80 -3.06
CA PHE A 217 1.76 10.67 -2.56
C PHE A 217 2.18 9.73 -3.71
N GLY A 218 1.25 9.38 -4.60
CA GLY A 218 1.50 8.56 -5.79
C GLY A 218 2.53 9.18 -6.74
N LEU A 219 2.58 10.51 -6.85
CA LEU A 219 3.57 11.21 -7.65
C LEU A 219 4.99 11.08 -7.06
N PHE A 220 5.12 11.19 -5.73
CA PHE A 220 6.42 11.18 -5.04
C PHE A 220 6.92 9.77 -4.73
N VAL A 221 6.04 8.79 -4.52
CA VAL A 221 6.42 7.47 -4.01
C VAL A 221 7.42 6.72 -4.91
N PRO A 222 7.37 6.80 -6.26
CA PRO A 222 8.36 6.13 -7.10
C PRO A 222 9.76 6.75 -6.95
N TYR A 223 9.85 8.06 -6.77
CA TYR A 223 11.12 8.72 -6.49
C TYR A 223 11.69 8.24 -5.16
N LEU A 224 10.88 8.17 -4.11
CA LEU A 224 11.32 7.66 -2.81
C LEU A 224 11.89 6.25 -2.96
N TYR A 225 11.17 5.34 -3.59
CA TYR A 225 11.60 3.95 -3.77
C TYR A 225 12.83 3.77 -4.67
N LEU A 226 12.93 4.51 -5.77
CA LEU A 226 13.96 4.28 -6.79
C LEU A 226 15.22 5.13 -6.61
N ARG A 227 15.12 6.27 -5.91
CA ARG A 227 16.21 7.27 -5.82
C ARG A 227 16.72 7.54 -4.41
N THR A 228 16.04 7.06 -3.37
CA THR A 228 16.50 7.27 -1.98
C THR A 228 16.93 5.96 -1.35
N ARG A 229 18.03 5.99 -0.57
CA ARG A 229 18.60 4.80 0.09
C ARG A 229 17.62 4.10 1.04
N HIS A 230 16.64 4.83 1.57
CA HIS A 230 15.67 4.34 2.55
C HIS A 230 14.23 4.61 2.11
N GLY A 231 13.96 4.51 0.81
CA GLY A 231 12.67 4.84 0.19
C GLY A 231 11.45 4.27 0.89
N PHE A 232 11.50 2.98 1.26
CA PHE A 232 10.40 2.33 1.98
C PHE A 232 10.06 3.02 3.31
N ARG A 233 11.09 3.44 4.06
CA ARG A 233 10.89 4.13 5.34
C ARG A 233 10.26 5.50 5.14
N TRP A 234 10.76 6.26 4.15
CA TRP A 234 10.23 7.58 3.84
C TRP A 234 8.80 7.51 3.34
N ALA A 235 8.49 6.54 2.48
CA ALA A 235 7.14 6.30 1.98
C ALA A 235 6.17 5.90 3.11
N TYR A 236 6.58 4.95 3.97
CA TYR A 236 5.81 4.56 5.14
C TYR A 236 5.56 5.74 6.09
N GLY A 237 6.62 6.50 6.42
CA GLY A 237 6.51 7.64 7.31
C GLY A 237 5.64 8.76 6.75
N LEU A 238 5.78 9.08 5.46
CA LEU A 238 4.94 10.09 4.80
C LEU A 238 3.46 9.67 4.79
N HIS A 239 3.17 8.40 4.51
CA HIS A 239 1.81 7.88 4.54
C HIS A 239 1.23 7.92 5.97
N TRP A 240 1.99 7.49 6.96
CA TRP A 240 1.56 7.56 8.36
C TRP A 240 1.32 9.01 8.82
N SER A 241 2.24 9.92 8.49
CA SER A 241 2.13 11.34 8.80
C SER A 241 0.91 12.00 8.17
N PHE A 242 0.47 11.57 6.99
CA PHE A 242 -0.79 12.04 6.41
C PHE A 242 -1.96 11.78 7.36
N TYR A 243 -2.10 10.56 7.90
CA TYR A 243 -3.18 10.25 8.85
C TYR A 243 -3.07 11.05 10.15
N ALA A 244 -1.86 11.29 10.65
CA ALA A 244 -1.66 12.14 11.83
C ALA A 244 -2.05 13.60 11.56
N VAL A 245 -1.66 14.15 10.41
CA VAL A 245 -2.03 15.52 10.01
C VAL A 245 -3.54 15.62 9.79
N ASP A 246 -4.14 14.65 9.12
CA ASP A 246 -5.57 14.64 8.81
C ASP A 246 -6.43 14.53 10.07
N ALA A 247 -6.06 13.67 11.02
CA ALA A 247 -6.69 13.61 12.33
C ALA A 247 -6.54 14.93 13.08
N THR A 248 -5.35 15.52 13.09
CA THR A 248 -5.12 16.83 13.74
C THR A 248 -6.03 17.91 13.17
N ILE A 249 -6.10 18.03 11.84
CA ILE A 249 -6.99 18.97 11.16
C ILE A 249 -8.45 18.69 11.51
N THR A 250 -8.84 17.41 11.54
CA THR A 250 -10.22 16.99 11.82
C THR A 250 -10.64 17.37 13.25
N HIS A 251 -9.82 17.08 14.25
CA HIS A 251 -10.05 17.50 15.64
C HIS A 251 -10.11 19.03 15.79
N LEU A 252 -9.27 19.78 15.07
CA LEU A 252 -9.30 21.24 15.13
C LEU A 252 -10.51 21.85 14.43
N MET A 253 -10.99 21.24 13.34
CA MET A 253 -12.13 21.73 12.57
C MET A 253 -13.48 21.34 13.18
N LEU A 254 -13.57 20.14 13.76
CA LEU A 254 -14.81 19.55 14.28
C LEU A 254 -14.82 19.44 15.81
N GLY A 255 -13.84 20.06 16.47
CA GLY A 255 -13.72 20.03 17.92
C GLY A 255 -14.94 20.63 18.62
N ALA A 256 -15.50 19.91 19.58
CA ALA A 256 -16.48 20.49 20.50
C ALA A 256 -15.79 21.58 21.34
N PRO A 257 -16.44 22.74 21.57
CA PRO A 257 -16.02 23.63 22.63
C PRO A 257 -15.89 22.87 23.95
N SER A 258 -14.79 23.03 24.68
CA SER A 258 -14.52 22.29 25.92
C SER A 258 -15.48 22.60 27.09
N TRP A 259 -16.50 23.44 26.87
CA TRP A 259 -17.51 23.86 27.83
C TRP A 259 -18.93 23.39 27.49
N LEU A 260 -19.10 22.62 26.40
CA LEU A 260 -20.31 21.84 26.14
C LEU A 260 -20.12 20.44 26.74
#